data_AF-A0A923RKW6-F1
#
_entry.id   AF-A0A923RKW6-F1
#
_cell.length_a   1.000
_cell.length_b   1.000
_cell.length_c   1.000
_cell.angle_alpha   90.00
_cell.angle_beta   90.00
_cell.angle_gamma   90.00
#
_symmetry.space_group_name_H-M   'P 1'
#
loop_
_entity.id
_entity.type
_entity.pdbx_description
1 polymer ?
#
loop_
_entity_poly.entity_id
_entity_poly.type
_entity_poly.pdbx_seq_one_letter_code
_entity_poly.pdbx_strand_id
1 'polypeptide(L)'
;MAEKNRRNAGETLVEVMASIFIFLMMMGILQGAVSYSSAALARNKEIRARNAEILESLAGADTEKKSELTFQFRASNASLSVLGDRTFAVDAELAEKQAGYTDQNGVRQNVTFYLYRKPGGDTP
;
A
#
# COMPACT_ATOMS: atom_id res chain seq x y z
N MET A 1 6.01 70.62 -23.74
CA MET A 1 6.56 69.30 -24.12
C MET A 1 7.03 68.63 -22.85
N ALA A 2 6.31 67.63 -22.36
CA ALA A 2 6.62 66.96 -21.10
C ALA A 2 7.68 65.87 -21.35
N GLU A 3 8.88 66.09 -20.84
CA GLU A 3 9.95 65.09 -20.80
C GLU A 3 9.54 63.99 -19.82
N LYS A 4 8.87 62.94 -20.36
CA LYS A 4 8.40 61.80 -19.58
C LYS A 4 9.37 60.63 -19.74
N ASN A 5 9.81 60.09 -18.61
CA ASN A 5 10.31 58.72 -18.42
C ASN A 5 11.65 58.29 -19.07
N ARG A 6 12.78 58.84 -18.62
CA ARG A 6 14.11 58.19 -18.81
C ARG A 6 14.74 57.58 -17.55
N ARG A 7 14.20 57.84 -16.35
CA ARG A 7 14.78 57.31 -15.08
C ARG A 7 14.17 55.98 -14.61
N ASN A 8 12.92 55.66 -14.98
CA ASN A 8 12.20 54.48 -14.46
C ASN A 8 12.17 53.29 -15.45
N ALA A 9 12.79 53.43 -16.63
CA ALA A 9 12.77 52.38 -17.66
C ALA A 9 13.57 51.13 -17.27
N GLY A 10 14.59 51.28 -16.41
CA GLY A 10 15.40 50.18 -15.89
C GLY A 10 14.72 49.38 -14.77
N GLU A 11 13.97 50.03 -13.88
CA GLU A 11 13.20 49.36 -12.82
C GLU A 11 12.11 48.47 -13.41
N THR A 12 11.35 48.95 -14.39
CA THR A 12 10.30 48.16 -15.05
C THR A 12 10.84 46.96 -15.83
N LEU A 13 12.03 47.07 -16.43
CA LEU A 13 12.64 45.95 -17.15
C LEU A 13 13.06 44.85 -16.16
N VAL A 14 13.67 45.22 -15.05
CA VAL A 14 14.12 44.28 -14.01
C VAL A 14 12.93 43.62 -13.31
N GLU A 15 11.87 44.36 -13.01
CA GLU A 15 10.62 43.79 -12.45
C GLU A 15 9.95 42.79 -13.41
N VAL A 16 9.90 43.12 -14.70
CA VAL A 16 9.37 42.21 -15.73
C VAL A 16 10.25 40.97 -15.88
N MET A 17 11.58 41.11 -15.86
CA MET A 17 12.49 39.96 -15.89
C MET A 17 12.36 39.07 -14.64
N ALA A 18 12.26 39.67 -13.45
CA ALA A 18 12.09 38.93 -12.20
C ALA A 18 10.75 38.18 -12.15
N SER A 19 9.67 38.80 -12.61
CA SER A 19 8.35 38.15 -12.67
C SER A 19 8.30 36.99 -13.67
N ILE A 20 8.91 37.14 -14.85
CA ILE A 20 9.08 36.03 -15.82
C ILE A 20 9.89 34.90 -15.21
N PHE A 21 10.99 35.21 -14.52
CA PHE A 21 11.83 34.19 -13.89
C PHE A 21 11.09 33.39 -12.81
N ILE A 22 10.36 34.07 -11.93
CA ILE A 22 9.52 33.43 -10.89
C ILE A 22 8.41 32.61 -11.55
N PHE A 23 7.76 33.13 -12.60
CA PHE A 23 6.72 32.40 -13.32
C PHE A 23 7.25 31.09 -13.92
N LEU A 24 8.41 31.12 -14.58
CA LEU A 24 9.04 29.93 -15.15
C LEU A 24 9.46 28.93 -14.06
N MET A 25 9.96 29.40 -12.91
CA MET A 25 10.27 28.55 -11.77
C MET A 25 9.01 27.84 -11.23
N MET A 26 7.91 28.58 -11.04
CA MET A 26 6.63 28.01 -10.62
C MET A 26 6.08 27.03 -11.67
N MET A 27 6.19 27.34 -12.95
CA MET A 27 5.77 26.45 -14.04
C MET A 27 6.56 25.12 -14.01
N GLY A 28 7.88 25.17 -13.76
CA GLY A 28 8.70 23.98 -13.58
C GLY A 28 8.25 23.12 -12.38
N ILE A 29 7.97 23.76 -11.24
CA ILE A 29 7.47 23.06 -10.04
C ILE A 29 6.10 22.41 -10.31
N LEU A 30 5.18 23.14 -10.95
CA LEU A 30 3.85 22.63 -11.29
C LEU A 30 3.92 21.45 -12.25
N GLN A 31 4.78 21.52 -13.29
CA GLN A 31 4.99 20.39 -14.19
C GLN A 31 5.56 19.16 -13.46
N GLY A 32 6.53 19.36 -12.56
CA GLY A 32 7.06 18.30 -11.71
C GLY A 32 5.98 17.68 -10.82
N ALA A 33 5.14 18.49 -10.20
CA ALA A 33 4.05 18.04 -9.34
C ALA A 33 2.98 17.25 -10.13
N VAL A 34 2.63 17.69 -11.35
CA VAL A 34 1.68 16.99 -12.22
C VAL A 34 2.26 15.65 -12.68
N SER A 35 3.53 15.61 -13.10
CA SER A 35 4.21 14.38 -13.49
C SER A 35 4.26 13.38 -12.34
N TYR A 36 4.64 13.83 -11.14
CA TYR A 36 4.65 12.98 -9.96
C TYR A 36 3.24 12.46 -9.61
N SER A 37 2.24 13.34 -9.58
CA SER A 37 0.86 12.98 -9.22
C SER A 37 0.25 11.99 -10.21
N SER A 38 0.49 12.19 -11.51
CA SER A 38 0.02 11.27 -12.55
C SER A 38 0.70 9.90 -12.45
N ALA A 39 2.01 9.86 -12.20
CA ALA A 39 2.74 8.60 -11.97
C ALA A 39 2.23 7.88 -10.72
N ALA A 40 2.02 8.60 -9.61
CA ALA A 40 1.48 8.05 -8.37
C ALA A 40 0.06 7.50 -8.55
N LEU A 41 -0.79 8.20 -9.32
CA LEU A 41 -2.13 7.72 -9.67
C LEU A 41 -2.07 6.44 -10.51
N ALA A 42 -1.20 6.39 -11.52
CA ALA A 42 -1.02 5.21 -12.35
C ALA A 42 -0.56 4.01 -11.51
N ARG A 43 0.43 4.20 -10.63
CA ARG A 43 0.90 3.17 -9.68
C ARG A 43 -0.21 2.68 -8.75
N ASN A 44 -1.04 3.58 -8.22
CA ASN A 44 -2.18 3.19 -7.39
C ASN A 44 -3.20 2.35 -8.14
N LYS A 45 -3.52 2.70 -9.38
CA LYS A 45 -4.43 1.91 -10.23
C LYS A 45 -3.85 0.51 -10.49
N GLU A 46 -2.56 0.44 -10.78
CA GLU A 46 -1.84 -0.81 -11.01
C GLU A 46 -1.86 -1.73 -9.77
N ILE A 47 -1.62 -1.18 -8.58
CA ILE A 47 -1.70 -1.93 -7.31
C ILE A 47 -3.12 -2.43 -7.07
N ARG A 48 -4.14 -1.59 -7.29
CA ARG A 48 -5.54 -1.99 -7.11
C ARG A 48 -5.94 -3.12 -8.06
N ALA A 49 -5.51 -3.04 -9.32
CA ALA A 49 -5.76 -4.10 -10.30
C ALA A 49 -5.09 -5.42 -9.88
N ARG A 50 -3.81 -5.37 -9.44
CA ARG A 50 -3.09 -6.55 -8.93
C ARG A 50 -3.76 -7.13 -7.68
N ASN A 51 -4.18 -6.29 -6.74
CA ASN A 51 -4.87 -6.77 -5.54
C ASN A 51 -6.20 -7.44 -5.89
N ALA A 52 -6.93 -6.94 -6.89
CA ALA A 52 -8.15 -7.59 -7.37
C ALA A 52 -7.86 -8.98 -7.94
N GLU A 53 -6.82 -9.13 -8.77
CA GLU A 53 -6.37 -10.43 -9.31
C GLU A 53 -6.00 -11.40 -8.17
N ILE A 54 -5.22 -10.94 -7.18
CA ILE A 54 -4.86 -11.76 -6.01
C ILE A 54 -6.10 -12.20 -5.24
N LEU A 55 -7.06 -11.30 -5.00
CA LEU A 55 -8.29 -11.62 -4.27
C LEU A 55 -9.17 -12.62 -5.03
N GLU A 56 -9.30 -12.46 -6.35
CA GLU A 56 -10.02 -13.39 -7.21
C GLU A 56 -9.35 -14.77 -7.20
N SER A 57 -8.03 -14.81 -7.39
CA SER A 57 -7.27 -16.06 -7.31
C SER A 57 -7.35 -16.68 -5.92
N LEU A 58 -7.33 -15.89 -4.84
CA LEU A 58 -7.43 -16.37 -3.47
C LEU A 58 -8.81 -16.96 -3.18
N ALA A 59 -9.88 -16.37 -3.73
CA ALA A 59 -11.24 -16.87 -3.59
C ALA A 59 -11.38 -18.27 -4.24
N GLY A 60 -10.82 -18.45 -5.44
CA GLY A 60 -10.84 -19.72 -6.16
C GLY A 60 -9.77 -20.74 -5.75
N ALA A 61 -8.74 -20.34 -5.00
CA ALA A 61 -7.65 -21.23 -4.63
C ALA A 61 -8.13 -22.37 -3.72
N ASP A 62 -7.52 -23.54 -3.90
CA ASP A 62 -7.69 -24.66 -2.98
C ASP A 62 -7.04 -24.36 -1.63
N THR A 63 -7.55 -25.01 -0.59
CA THR A 63 -7.02 -24.90 0.77
C THR A 63 -6.26 -26.16 1.11
N GLU A 64 -4.95 -26.03 1.24
CA GLU A 64 -4.05 -27.14 1.55
C GLU A 64 -3.82 -27.22 3.05
N LYS A 65 -4.08 -28.40 3.62
CA LYS A 65 -3.80 -28.68 5.03
C LYS A 65 -2.28 -28.76 5.23
N LYS A 66 -1.77 -28.01 6.21
CA LYS A 66 -0.35 -28.01 6.57
C LYS A 66 -0.08 -28.77 7.87
N SER A 67 -0.80 -28.44 8.94
CA SER A 67 -0.62 -29.10 10.24
C SER A 67 -1.83 -28.94 11.15
N GLU A 68 -1.98 -29.82 12.13
CA GLU A 68 -2.91 -29.63 13.26
C GLU A 68 -2.15 -29.11 14.47
N LEU A 69 -2.75 -28.17 15.19
CA LEU A 69 -2.21 -27.52 16.38
C LEU A 69 -3.29 -27.40 17.44
N THR A 70 -2.89 -27.44 18.71
CA THR A 70 -3.79 -27.15 19.83
C THR A 70 -3.33 -25.87 20.51
N PHE A 71 -4.16 -24.83 20.44
CA PHE A 71 -3.95 -23.61 21.21
C PHE A 71 -4.39 -23.83 22.65
N GLN A 72 -3.44 -23.74 23.58
CA GLN A 72 -3.71 -23.87 25.01
C GLN A 72 -3.89 -22.49 25.64
N PHE A 73 -5.01 -22.31 26.33
CA PHE A 73 -5.30 -21.11 27.10
C PHE A 73 -5.09 -21.44 28.58
N ARG A 74 -4.34 -20.59 29.26
CA ARG A 74 -3.96 -20.77 30.66
C ARG A 74 -4.28 -19.50 31.45
N ALA A 75 -4.68 -19.68 32.70
CA ALA A 75 -4.81 -18.57 33.62
C ALA A 75 -3.41 -17.97 33.87
N SER A 76 -3.34 -16.66 34.10
CA SER A 76 -2.11 -16.02 34.52
C SER A 76 -2.40 -14.97 35.58
N ASN A 77 -1.39 -14.62 36.36
CA ASN A 77 -1.49 -13.48 37.28
C ASN A 77 -1.62 -12.17 36.49
N ALA A 78 -1.99 -11.07 37.17
CA ALA A 78 -2.18 -9.77 36.53
C ALA A 78 -0.93 -9.25 35.76
N SER A 79 0.25 -9.76 36.10
CA SER A 79 1.53 -9.39 35.47
C SER A 79 1.93 -10.30 34.30
N LEU A 80 1.10 -11.28 33.91
CA LEU A 80 1.36 -12.26 32.86
C LEU A 80 2.68 -13.07 33.03
N SER A 81 3.24 -13.07 34.24
CA SER A 81 4.59 -13.61 34.52
C SER A 81 4.56 -15.03 35.09
N VAL A 82 3.44 -15.41 35.70
CA VAL A 82 3.21 -16.76 36.22
C VAL A 82 2.04 -17.36 35.48
N LEU A 83 2.28 -18.44 34.76
CA LEU A 83 1.24 -19.26 34.14
C LEU A 83 0.67 -20.21 35.19
N GLY A 84 -0.64 -20.14 35.39
CA GLY A 84 -1.42 -21.07 36.19
C GLY A 84 -1.98 -22.22 35.35
N ASP A 85 -3.08 -22.78 35.83
CA ASP A 85 -3.71 -23.94 35.22
C ASP A 85 -4.28 -23.66 33.82
N ARG A 86 -4.41 -24.73 33.03
CA ARG A 86 -5.08 -24.69 31.73
C ARG A 86 -6.57 -24.47 31.94
N THR A 87 -7.10 -23.40 31.36
CA THR A 87 -8.53 -23.07 31.41
C THR A 87 -9.28 -23.81 30.31
N PHE A 88 -8.81 -23.73 29.07
CA PHE A 88 -9.36 -24.47 27.94
C PHE A 88 -8.32 -24.64 26.83
N ALA A 89 -8.65 -25.44 25.83
CA ALA A 89 -7.84 -25.64 24.64
C ALA A 89 -8.72 -25.61 23.40
N VAL A 90 -8.15 -25.11 22.29
CA VAL A 90 -8.82 -25.05 20.99
C VAL A 90 -7.95 -25.77 19.99
N ASP A 91 -8.46 -26.86 19.43
CA ASP A 91 -7.80 -27.53 18.31
C ASP A 91 -8.07 -26.74 17.02
N ALA A 92 -7.02 -26.55 16.26
CA ALA A 92 -7.01 -25.77 15.03
C ALA A 92 -6.16 -26.48 13.97
N GLU A 93 -6.57 -26.34 12.73
CA GLU A 93 -5.81 -26.78 11.59
C GLU A 93 -5.20 -25.56 10.90
N LEU A 94 -3.88 -25.54 10.78
CA LEU A 94 -3.17 -24.59 9.94
C LEU A 94 -3.27 -25.09 8.50
N ALA A 95 -3.82 -24.25 7.65
CA ALA A 95 -3.89 -24.45 6.22
C ALA A 95 -3.26 -23.26 5.47
N GLU A 96 -2.95 -23.48 4.20
CA GLU A 96 -2.50 -22.43 3.31
C GLU A 96 -3.33 -22.39 2.01
N LYS A 97 -3.40 -21.21 1.42
CA LYS A 97 -3.92 -20.99 0.06
C LYS A 97 -2.88 -20.24 -0.73
N GLN A 98 -2.65 -20.65 -1.98
CA GLN A 98 -1.75 -19.95 -2.88
C GLN A 98 -2.57 -19.19 -3.92
N ALA A 99 -2.39 -17.87 -3.95
CA ALA A 99 -3.04 -17.01 -4.94
C ALA A 99 -2.01 -16.56 -5.97
N GLY A 100 -2.29 -16.82 -7.24
CA GLY A 100 -1.46 -16.39 -8.35
C GLY A 100 -1.79 -14.96 -8.77
N TYR A 101 -0.78 -14.21 -9.18
CA TYR A 101 -0.94 -12.89 -9.82
C TYR A 101 0.18 -12.63 -10.82
N THR A 102 -0.03 -11.64 -11.68
CA THR A 102 0.98 -11.21 -12.65
C THR A 102 1.72 -9.98 -12.13
N ASP A 103 3.05 -10.04 -12.08
CA ASP A 103 3.87 -8.91 -11.64
C ASP A 103 4.03 -7.83 -12.74
N GLN A 104 4.76 -6.76 -12.41
CA GLN A 104 4.95 -5.62 -13.32
C GLN A 104 5.71 -5.97 -14.61
N ASN A 105 6.43 -7.10 -14.61
CA ASN A 105 7.21 -7.58 -15.74
C ASN A 105 6.45 -8.64 -16.56
N GLY A 106 5.17 -8.89 -16.25
CA GLY A 106 4.38 -9.93 -16.90
C GLY A 106 4.71 -11.34 -16.43
N VAL A 107 5.47 -11.49 -15.34
CA VAL A 107 5.85 -12.79 -14.79
C VAL A 107 4.80 -13.23 -13.79
N ARG A 108 4.39 -14.50 -13.89
CA ARG A 108 3.43 -15.09 -12.97
C ARG A 108 4.11 -15.40 -11.63
N GLN A 109 3.53 -14.89 -10.55
CA GLN A 109 4.00 -15.04 -9.17
C GLN A 109 2.88 -15.58 -8.30
N ASN A 110 3.24 -16.13 -7.13
CA ASN A 110 2.27 -16.62 -6.15
C ASN A 110 2.46 -15.91 -4.80
N VAL A 111 1.36 -15.69 -4.10
CA VAL A 111 1.32 -15.25 -2.69
C VAL A 111 0.70 -16.37 -1.85
N THR A 112 1.40 -16.78 -0.79
CA THR A 112 0.90 -17.78 0.15
C THR A 112 0.18 -17.10 1.31
N PHE A 113 -1.08 -17.47 1.53
CA PHE A 113 -1.91 -17.03 2.65
C PHE A 113 -2.05 -18.16 3.65
N TYR A 114 -1.79 -17.88 4.93
CA TYR A 114 -2.00 -18.83 6.03
C TYR A 114 -3.34 -18.56 6.72
N LEU A 115 -4.07 -19.62 7.04
CA LEU A 115 -5.33 -19.54 7.78
C LEU A 115 -5.45 -20.67 8.80
N TYR A 116 -6.09 -20.36 9.93
CA TYR A 116 -6.49 -21.36 10.92
C TYR A 116 -7.96 -21.71 10.71
N ARG A 117 -8.26 -23.02 10.63
CA ARG A 117 -9.62 -23.55 10.50
C ARG A 117 -9.91 -24.60 11.57
N LYS A 118 -11.18 -24.94 11.75
CA LYS A 118 -11.56 -26.05 12.62
C LYS A 118 -11.03 -27.37 12.02
N PRO A 119 -10.38 -28.25 12.81
CA PRO A 119 -9.98 -29.58 12.35
C PRO A 119 -11.21 -30.38 11.91
N GLY A 120 -11.09 -31.12 10.81
CA GLY A 120 -12.18 -31.93 10.27
C GLY A 120 -13.08 -31.25 9.24
N GLY A 121 -12.83 -29.98 8.91
CA GLY A 121 -13.40 -29.36 7.71
C GLY A 121 -14.90 -29.12 7.79
N ASP A 122 -15.36 -28.41 8.82
CA ASP A 122 -16.66 -27.74 8.76
C ASP A 122 -16.41 -26.26 8.44
N THR A 123 -16.75 -25.84 7.21
CA THR A 123 -17.20 -24.46 7.01
C THR A 123 -18.41 -24.19 7.91
N PRO A 124 -18.60 -22.95 8.40
CA PRO A 124 -19.84 -22.60 9.09
C PRO A 124 -21.09 -22.90 8.25
#